data_AF-A0A3E0PF70-F1
#
_entry.id   AF-A0A3E0PF70-F1
#
_cell.length_a   1.000
_cell.length_b   1.000
_cell.length_c   1.000
_cell.angle_alpha   90.00
_cell.angle_beta   90.00
_cell.angle_gamma   90.00
#
_symmetry.space_group_name_H-M   'P 1'
#
loop_
_entity.id
_entity.type
_entity.pdbx_description
1 polymer ?
#
loop_
_entity_poly.entity_id
_entity_poly.type
_entity_poly.pdbx_seq_one_letter_code
_entity_poly.pdbx_strand_id
1 'polypeptide(L)' 'MQRRRAEFEHDRSGDSPTEFETSTNKFEAVCGMCGGKMFVDHALKARLESAREQGLEDNPLVCGRCEADMNEAAAEA' A
#
# COMPACT_ATOMS: atom_id res chain seq x y z
N MET A 1 14.87 8.01 -19.63
CA MET A 1 15.34 6.85 -18.85
C MET A 1 15.07 7.06 -17.35
N GLN A 2 13.80 7.12 -16.93
CA GLN A 2 13.46 7.46 -15.52
C GLN A 2 12.74 6.33 -14.75
N ARG A 3 12.15 5.34 -15.44
CA ARG A 3 11.42 4.24 -14.78
C ARG A 3 12.32 3.30 -13.99
N ARG A 4 13.51 2.99 -14.53
CA ARG A 4 14.44 2.01 -13.97
C ARG A 4 15.04 2.39 -12.60
N ARG A 5 14.98 3.67 -12.22
CA ARG A 5 15.46 4.15 -10.91
C ARG A 5 14.39 4.02 -9.83
N ALA A 6 13.15 4.35 -10.18
CA ALA A 6 12.00 4.15 -9.29
C ALA A 6 11.81 2.66 -8.93
N GLU A 7 12.00 1.76 -9.91
CA GLU A 7 11.96 0.31 -9.68
C GLU A 7 13.02 -0.17 -8.66
N PHE A 8 14.19 0.47 -8.62
CA PHE A 8 15.31 0.06 -7.75
C PHE A 8 15.24 0.66 -6.34
N GLU A 9 14.68 1.87 -6.21
CA GLU A 9 14.46 2.50 -4.90
C GLU A 9 13.28 1.85 -4.15
N HIS A 10 12.27 1.35 -4.88
CA HIS A 10 11.15 0.64 -4.27
C HIS A 10 11.55 -0.73 -3.71
N ASP A 11 12.48 -1.43 -4.36
CA ASP A 11 13.04 -2.70 -3.88
C ASP A 11 13.82 -2.53 -2.57
N ARG A 12 14.42 -1.35 -2.35
CA ARG A 12 15.20 -1.03 -1.15
C ARG A 12 14.34 -0.66 0.07
N SER A 13 13.06 -0.37 -0.12
CA SER A 13 12.10 0.02 0.93
C SER A 13 10.98 -1.02 1.12
N GLY A 14 11.23 -2.25 0.65
CA GLY A 14 10.30 -3.32 0.24
C GLY A 14 9.14 -3.76 1.14
N ASP A 15 8.27 -2.85 1.59
CA ASP A 15 7.00 -3.19 2.26
C ASP A 15 5.84 -2.25 1.85
N SER A 16 6.08 -1.29 0.95
CA SER A 16 5.07 -0.32 0.56
C SER A 16 4.06 -0.92 -0.42
N PRO A 17 2.75 -0.69 -0.22
CA PRO A 17 1.71 -1.23 -1.08
C PRO A 17 1.72 -0.51 -2.45
N THR A 18 1.78 -1.29 -3.54
CA THR A 18 1.99 -0.80 -4.92
C THR A 18 0.72 -0.84 -5.75
N GLU A 19 0.57 0.03 -6.76
CA GLU A 19 -0.55 -0.08 -7.71
C GLU A 19 -0.37 -1.23 -8.73
N PHE A 20 0.86 -1.74 -8.87
CA PHE A 20 1.22 -2.80 -9.80
C PHE A 20 1.67 -4.07 -9.07
N GLU A 21 1.44 -5.23 -9.69
CA GLU A 21 1.96 -6.51 -9.23
C GLU A 21 3.50 -6.51 -9.29
N THR A 22 4.16 -6.85 -8.18
CA THR A 22 5.62 -6.97 -8.11
C THR A 22 6.02 -8.37 -7.63
N SER A 23 7.33 -8.66 -7.60
CA SER A 23 7.84 -9.93 -7.09
C SER A 23 7.48 -10.22 -5.63
N THR A 24 7.16 -9.16 -4.86
CA THR A 24 6.83 -9.21 -3.42
C THR A 24 5.34 -8.92 -3.22
N ASN A 25 4.83 -7.85 -3.85
CA ASN A 25 3.43 -7.45 -3.77
C ASN A 25 2.60 -8.14 -4.86
N LYS A 26 2.12 -9.34 -4.57
CA LYS A 26 1.27 -10.14 -5.49
C LYS A 26 -0.18 -10.22 -5.07
N PHE A 27 -0.50 -9.71 -3.88
CA PHE A 27 -1.81 -9.91 -3.29
C PHE A 27 -2.68 -8.69 -3.52
N GLU A 28 -3.81 -8.89 -4.18
CA GLU A 28 -4.81 -7.84 -4.32
C GLU A 28 -5.41 -7.48 -2.97
N ALA A 29 -5.34 -6.20 -2.63
CA ALA A 29 -6.00 -5.58 -1.50
C ALA A 29 -6.71 -4.30 -1.95
N VAL A 30 -7.66 -3.85 -1.13
CA VAL A 30 -8.47 -2.67 -1.41
C VAL A 30 -8.10 -1.59 -0.40
N CYS A 31 -7.89 -0.37 -0.89
CA CYS A 31 -7.68 0.80 -0.04
C CYS A 31 -8.95 1.07 0.77
N GLY A 32 -8.82 1.18 2.09
CA GLY A 32 -9.91 1.49 3.01
C GLY A 32 -10.48 2.90 2.83
N MET A 33 -9.70 3.83 2.28
CA MET A 33 -10.14 5.22 2.04
C MET A 33 -10.84 5.44 0.71
N CYS A 34 -10.21 5.03 -0.39
CA CYS A 34 -10.71 5.34 -1.74
C CYS A 34 -11.35 4.16 -2.45
N GLY A 35 -11.30 2.95 -1.87
CA GLY A 35 -11.79 1.73 -2.51
C GLY A 35 -10.96 1.28 -3.72
N GLY A 36 -9.81 1.91 -3.96
CA GLY A 36 -8.91 1.56 -5.06
C GLY A 36 -8.27 0.19 -4.86
N LYS A 37 -8.17 -0.60 -5.93
CA LYS A 37 -7.42 -1.86 -5.94
C LYS A 37 -5.93 -1.59 -5.97
N MET A 38 -5.19 -2.33 -5.17
CA MET A 38 -3.74 -2.27 -5.12
C MET A 38 -3.15 -3.62 -4.74
N PHE A 39 -1.84 -3.76 -4.89
CA PHE A 39 -1.10 -4.96 -4.59
C PHE A 39 -0.25 -4.78 -3.34
N VAL A 40 -0.32 -5.77 -2.46
CA VAL A 40 0.39 -5.79 -1.18
C VAL A 40 1.13 -7.10 -1.01
N ASP A 41 2.09 -7.12 -0.09
CA ASP A 41 2.80 -8.34 0.28
C ASP A 41 1.90 -9.29 1.08
N HIS A 42 2.28 -10.57 1.10
CA HIS A 42 1.63 -11.59 1.91
C HIS A 42 1.54 -11.20 3.39
N ALA A 43 2.58 -10.61 3.97
CA ALA A 43 2.61 -10.19 5.37
C ALA A 43 1.57 -9.11 5.67
N LEU A 44 1.42 -8.14 4.75
CA LEU A 44 0.45 -7.07 4.87
C LEU A 44 -0.97 -7.60 4.71
N LYS A 45 -1.19 -8.48 3.72
CA LYS A 45 -2.49 -9.16 3.54
C LYS A 45 -2.88 -9.95 4.79
N ALA A 46 -1.97 -10.74 5.35
CA ALA A 46 -2.24 -11.52 6.55
C ALA A 46 -2.63 -10.62 7.73
N ARG A 47 -1.95 -9.47 7.89
CA ARG A 47 -2.33 -8.46 8.90
C ARG A 47 -3.74 -7.91 8.67
N LEU A 48 -4.11 -7.61 7.43
CA LEU A 48 -5.45 -7.12 7.09
C LEU A 48 -6.53 -8.17 7.35
N GLU A 49 -6.28 -9.43 7.00
CA GLU A 49 -7.20 -10.53 7.29
C GLU A 49 -7.36 -10.71 8.80
N SER A 50 -6.26 -10.74 9.56
CA SER A 50 -6.32 -10.81 11.02
C SER A 50 -7.00 -9.61 11.66
N ALA A 51 -6.86 -8.41 11.12
CA ALA A 51 -7.59 -7.23 11.61
C ALA A 51 -9.11 -7.39 11.35
N ARG A 52 -9.49 -7.87 10.17
CA ARG A 52 -10.88 -8.12 9.79
C ARG A 52 -11.52 -9.21 10.65
N GLU A 53 -10.78 -10.28 10.96
CA GLU A 53 -11.21 -11.34 11.88
C GLU A 53 -11.42 -10.84 13.32
N GLN A 54 -10.63 -9.85 13.74
CA GLN A 54 -10.76 -9.20 15.05
C GLN A 54 -11.91 -8.17 15.12
N GLY A 55 -12.67 -7.98 14.03
CA GLY A 55 -13.76 -7.01 13.98
C GLY A 55 -13.27 -5.56 13.87
N LEU A 56 -12.00 -5.34 13.52
CA LEU A 56 -11.53 -4.04 13.06
C LEU A 56 -12.02 -3.86 11.63
N GLU A 57 -13.24 -3.33 11.49
CA GLU A 57 -13.83 -2.96 10.19
C GLU A 57 -13.07 -1.82 9.50
N ASP A 58 -12.28 -1.07 10.27
CA ASP A 58 -11.37 -0.06 9.78
C ASP A 58 -10.17 -0.76 9.11
N ASN A 59 -10.17 -0.79 7.78
CA ASN A 59 -9.05 -1.25 6.98
C ASN A 59 -8.01 -0.11 6.93
N PRO A 60 -6.89 -0.20 7.68
CA PRO A 60 -5.88 0.86 7.71
C PRO A 60 -5.05 0.91 6.43
N LEU A 61 -5.36 0.07 5.43
CA LEU A 61 -4.64 0.08 4.18
C LEU A 61 -4.97 1.34 3.39
N VAL A 62 -3.96 2.18 3.25
CA VAL A 62 -4.01 3.40 2.46
C VAL A 62 -3.19 3.19 1.19
N CYS A 63 -3.76 3.54 0.04
CA CYS A 63 -3.00 3.46 -1.20
C CYS A 63 -1.96 4.59 -1.28
N GLY A 64 -0.85 4.36 -1.98
CA GLY A 64 0.22 5.35 -2.11
C GLY A 64 -0.24 6.72 -2.59
N ARG A 65 -1.36 6.81 -3.34
CA ARG A 65 -1.97 8.09 -3.73
C ARG A 65 -2.63 8.83 -2.57
N CYS A 66 -3.38 8.12 -1.73
CA CYS A 66 -3.98 8.69 -0.52
C CYS A 66 -2.92 8.94 0.57
N GLU A 67 -1.88 8.12 0.61
CA GLU A 67 -0.74 8.32 1.50
C GLU A 67 0.05 9.57 1.10
N ALA A 68 0.27 9.78 -0.21
CA ALA A 68 0.88 10.99 -0.75
C ALA A 68 0.04 12.24 -0.45
N ASP A 69 -1.28 12.16 -0.63
CA ASP A 69 -2.22 13.26 -0.32
C ASP A 69 -2.19 13.64 1.17
N MET A 70 -2.18 12.65 2.06
CA MET A 70 -1.99 12.88 3.50
C MET A 70 -0.63 13.47 3.85
N ASN A 71 0.44 12.97 3.21
CA ASN A 71 1.79 13.44 3.47
C ASN A 71 2.00 14.88 2.97
N GLU A 72 1.39 15.24 1.83
CA GLU A 72 1.39 16.61 1.31
C GLU A 72 0.60 17.54 2.24
N ALA A 73 -0.59 17.13 2.68
CA ALA A 73 -1.38 17.87 3.66
C ALA A 73 -0.67 18.06 5.01
N ALA A 74 0.12 17.07 5.44
CA ALA A 74 0.91 17.15 6.67
C ALA A 74 2.16 18.04 6.54
N ALA A 75 2.70 18.21 5.33
CA ALA A 75 3.86 19.07 5.07
C ALA A 75 3.51 20.56 5.01
N GLU A 76 2.23 20.89 4.79
CA GLU A 76 1.72 22.27 4.73
C GLU A 76 1.11 22.77 6.07
N ALA A 77 1.20 21.98 7.15
CA ALA A 77 0.64 22.27 8.47
C ALA A 77 1.64 22.91 9.46
#